data_AF-A0A7S0A5N5-F1
#
_entry.id   AF-A0A7S0A5N5-F1
#
_cell.length_a   1.000
_cell.length_b   1.000
_cell.length_c   1.000
_cell.angle_alpha   90.00
_cell.angle_beta   90.00
_cell.angle_gamma   90.00
#
_symmetry.space_group_name_H-M   'P 1'
#
loop_
_entity.id
_entity.type
_entity.pdbx_description
1 polymer ?
#
loop_
_entity_poly.entity_id
_entity_poly.type
_entity_poly.pdbx_seq_one_letter_code
_entity_poly.pdbx_strand_id
1 'polypeptide(L)'
;GKFDDGMRALRKLDIQVWPSPDVMEQMGAKDALCKVASLNIGLEDTLAYYTEEEFAAGFKKTMAFQPRVIKQNRGSSGEGIWIIKLKEGNYCESYGERSCADDEILDLMEANDNHSEEHTVGEFIEFCVNGRTAKSGEWTSKGVGKYLEGGKAAGGQLVDQRFCPRIVEGELRYNMVGDELVGIIHKKPKEGGISAVGGTGSIYTYYGPEEPLFANLTEGFLKGDLHKIMPALGLAEEPIPLWWTSD
;
A
#
# COMPACT_ATOMS: atom_id res chain seq x y z
N GLY A 1 6.62 -19.00 -9.80
CA GLY A 1 5.95 -20.06 -10.62
C GLY A 1 6.88 -20.52 -11.73
N LYS A 2 6.48 -21.47 -12.59
CA LYS A 2 7.39 -22.08 -13.59
C LYS A 2 8.18 -21.07 -14.46
N PHE A 3 7.57 -19.94 -14.80
CA PHE A 3 8.23 -18.85 -15.53
C PHE A 3 9.34 -18.20 -14.69
N ASP A 4 9.02 -17.72 -13.49
CA ASP A 4 9.98 -17.09 -12.56
C ASP A 4 11.13 -18.04 -12.22
N ASP A 5 10.83 -19.33 -12.03
CA ASP A 5 11.83 -20.35 -11.72
C ASP A 5 12.80 -20.55 -12.89
N GLY A 6 12.29 -20.48 -14.12
CA GLY A 6 13.09 -20.48 -15.35
C GLY A 6 13.97 -19.23 -15.45
N MET A 7 13.43 -18.05 -15.16
CA MET A 7 14.20 -16.79 -15.16
C MET A 7 15.29 -16.78 -14.08
N ARG A 8 15.02 -17.35 -12.90
CA ARG A 8 16.03 -17.55 -11.85
C ARG A 8 17.11 -18.55 -12.28
N ALA A 9 16.76 -19.59 -13.03
CA ALA A 9 17.74 -20.52 -13.59
C ALA A 9 18.67 -19.83 -14.61
N LEU A 10 18.14 -18.92 -15.44
CA LEU A 10 18.97 -18.10 -16.34
C LEU A 10 19.96 -17.22 -15.58
N ARG A 11 19.54 -16.59 -14.47
CA ARG A 11 20.42 -15.81 -13.60
C ARG A 11 21.57 -16.63 -13.02
N LYS A 12 21.34 -17.90 -12.67
CA LYS A 12 22.39 -18.83 -12.20
C LYS A 12 23.40 -19.21 -13.28
N LEU A 13 23.09 -18.94 -14.55
CA LEU A 13 23.99 -19.11 -15.69
C LEU A 13 24.61 -17.77 -16.14
N ASP A 14 24.56 -16.74 -15.29
CA ASP A 14 25.01 -15.38 -15.58
C ASP A 14 24.30 -14.71 -16.78
N ILE A 15 23.12 -15.21 -17.15
CA ILE A 15 22.26 -14.57 -18.14
C ILE A 15 21.36 -13.58 -17.42
N GLN A 16 21.51 -12.31 -17.78
CA GLN A 16 20.77 -11.22 -17.17
C GLN A 16 19.30 -11.21 -17.61
N VAL A 17 18.41 -11.02 -16.64
CA VAL A 17 16.96 -10.83 -16.82
C VAL A 17 16.58 -9.52 -16.15
N TRP A 18 15.78 -8.67 -16.82
CA TRP A 18 15.46 -7.31 -16.36
C TRP A 18 13.95 -7.04 -16.33
N PRO A 19 13.39 -6.56 -15.21
CA PRO A 19 13.91 -6.77 -13.85
C PRO A 19 13.99 -8.28 -13.53
N SER A 20 14.82 -8.66 -12.55
CA SER A 20 14.86 -10.05 -12.10
C SER A 20 13.54 -10.44 -11.42
N PRO A 21 13.18 -11.74 -11.37
CA PRO A 21 11.99 -12.19 -10.66
C PRO A 21 11.96 -11.77 -9.19
N ASP A 22 13.12 -11.70 -8.55
CA ASP A 22 13.24 -11.32 -7.14
C ASP A 22 12.97 -9.82 -6.94
N VAL A 23 13.41 -8.98 -7.87
CA VAL A 23 13.05 -7.55 -7.88
C VAL A 23 11.54 -7.38 -8.08
N MET A 24 10.95 -8.08 -9.06
CA MET A 24 9.50 -8.03 -9.30
C MET A 24 8.68 -8.48 -8.08
N GLU A 25 9.11 -9.55 -7.43
CA GLU A 25 8.43 -10.10 -6.27
C GLU A 25 8.56 -9.20 -5.04
N GLN A 26 9.75 -8.70 -4.74
CA GLN A 26 10.00 -7.97 -3.49
C GLN A 26 9.69 -6.47 -3.58
N MET A 27 9.93 -5.84 -4.74
CA MET A 27 9.61 -4.42 -4.95
C MET A 27 8.13 -4.22 -5.27
N GLY A 28 7.49 -5.20 -5.92
CA GLY A 28 6.07 -5.16 -6.24
C GLY A 28 5.13 -5.56 -5.09
N ALA A 29 5.64 -6.26 -4.07
CA ALA A 29 4.84 -6.65 -2.91
C ALA A 29 4.55 -5.47 -1.98
N LYS A 30 3.37 -5.45 -1.35
CA LYS A 30 2.96 -4.32 -0.50
C LYS A 30 3.79 -4.15 0.76
N ASP A 31 4.36 -5.22 1.30
CA ASP A 31 5.27 -5.16 2.45
C ASP A 31 6.57 -4.41 2.16
N ALA A 32 6.87 -4.09 0.89
CA ALA A 32 7.88 -3.09 0.54
C ALA A 32 7.67 -1.77 1.30
N LEU A 33 6.41 -1.36 1.54
CA LEU A 33 6.08 -0.17 2.33
C LEU A 33 6.56 -0.26 3.78
N CYS A 34 6.56 -1.45 4.37
CA CYS A 34 7.08 -1.68 5.72
C CYS A 34 8.61 -1.67 5.71
N LYS A 35 9.23 -2.23 4.67
CA LYS A 35 10.68 -2.28 4.52
C LYS A 35 11.31 -0.88 4.34
N VAL A 36 10.60 0.05 3.71
CA VAL A 36 11.04 1.45 3.53
C VAL A 36 10.49 2.41 4.58
N ALA A 37 9.83 1.92 5.64
CA ALA A 37 9.09 2.73 6.61
C ALA A 37 9.93 3.81 7.32
N SER A 38 11.24 3.58 7.47
CA SER A 38 12.17 4.51 8.12
C SER A 38 12.85 5.49 7.15
N LEU A 39 12.54 5.44 5.85
CA LEU A 39 13.00 6.43 4.87
C LEU A 39 12.15 7.70 4.95
N ASN A 40 12.56 8.81 4.32
CA ASN A 40 11.78 10.05 4.36
C ASN A 40 10.42 9.91 3.63
N ILE A 41 10.36 9.05 2.61
CA ILE A 41 9.12 8.63 1.94
C ILE A 41 8.28 7.62 2.75
N GLY A 42 8.84 7.09 3.83
CA GLY A 42 8.23 6.06 4.64
C GLY A 42 7.31 6.61 5.73
N LEU A 43 6.57 5.68 6.37
CA LEU A 43 5.79 5.95 7.56
C LEU A 43 6.15 4.87 8.59
N GLU A 44 6.86 5.24 9.65
CA GLU A 44 7.38 4.30 10.67
C GLU A 44 6.30 3.44 11.33
N ASP A 45 5.05 3.89 11.32
CA ASP A 45 3.87 3.17 11.83
C ASP A 45 3.15 2.33 10.76
N THR A 46 3.86 1.93 9.70
CA THR A 46 3.40 0.96 8.70
C THR A 46 3.71 -0.46 9.16
N LEU A 47 2.70 -1.31 9.25
CA LEU A 47 2.80 -2.69 9.73
C LEU A 47 2.40 -3.68 8.64
N ALA A 48 2.99 -4.88 8.68
CA ALA A 48 2.58 -6.02 7.86
C ALA A 48 2.11 -7.15 8.76
N TYR A 49 1.02 -7.80 8.38
CA TYR A 49 0.45 -8.94 9.07
C TYR A 49 0.40 -10.15 8.14
N TYR A 50 0.82 -11.31 8.67
CA TYR A 50 0.89 -12.56 7.93
C TYR A 50 -0.03 -13.66 8.49
N THR A 51 -0.60 -13.41 9.67
CA THR A 51 -1.54 -14.31 10.35
C THR A 51 -2.80 -13.55 10.76
N GLU A 52 -3.88 -14.30 10.96
CA GLU A 52 -5.18 -13.76 11.33
C GLU A 52 -5.12 -13.10 12.71
N GLU A 53 -4.39 -13.72 13.64
CA GLU A 53 -4.23 -13.23 15.00
C GLU A 53 -3.41 -11.94 15.07
N GLU A 54 -2.30 -11.85 14.32
CA GLU A 54 -1.50 -10.63 14.23
C GLU A 54 -2.31 -9.48 13.63
N PHE A 55 -3.05 -9.76 12.55
CA PHE A 55 -3.90 -8.76 11.90
C PHE A 55 -5.00 -8.26 12.84
N ALA A 56 -5.78 -9.17 13.44
CA ALA A 56 -6.87 -8.77 14.32
C ALA A 56 -6.38 -7.95 15.52
N ALA A 57 -5.30 -8.38 16.18
CA ALA A 57 -4.76 -7.67 17.33
C ALA A 57 -4.08 -6.34 16.95
N GLY A 58 -3.32 -6.33 15.85
CA GLY A 58 -2.62 -5.16 15.36
C GLY A 58 -3.57 -4.08 14.84
N PHE A 59 -4.50 -4.46 13.96
CA PHE A 59 -5.49 -3.56 13.38
C PHE A 59 -6.37 -2.89 14.43
N LYS A 60 -6.85 -3.64 15.44
CA LYS A 60 -7.64 -3.07 16.54
C LYS A 60 -6.86 -1.99 17.31
N LYS A 61 -5.54 -2.14 17.48
CA LYS A 61 -4.70 -1.16 18.17
C LYS A 61 -4.42 0.06 17.30
N THR A 62 -4.06 -0.14 16.04
CA THR A 62 -3.75 0.97 15.12
C THR A 62 -5.00 1.79 14.79
N MET A 63 -6.14 1.13 14.58
CA MET A 63 -7.41 1.77 14.27
C MET A 63 -7.95 2.58 15.45
N ALA A 64 -7.72 2.11 16.69
CA ALA A 64 -8.06 2.86 17.90
C ALA A 64 -7.22 4.13 18.07
N PHE A 65 -6.08 4.26 17.40
CA PHE A 65 -5.18 5.40 17.56
C PHE A 65 -5.42 6.50 16.51
N GLN A 66 -5.69 6.15 15.25
CA GLN A 66 -5.89 7.12 14.17
C GLN A 66 -6.41 6.45 12.88
N PRO A 67 -6.95 7.21 11.91
CA PRO A 67 -7.35 6.70 10.60
C PRO A 67 -6.27 5.88 9.88
N ARG A 68 -6.68 4.77 9.27
CA ARG A 68 -5.77 3.78 8.65
C ARG A 68 -6.07 3.56 7.18
N VAL A 69 -5.10 2.99 6.47
CA VAL A 69 -5.22 2.46 5.11
C VAL A 69 -4.78 1.00 5.14
N ILE A 70 -5.73 0.08 4.95
CA ILE A 70 -5.46 -1.36 4.86
C ILE A 70 -5.32 -1.75 3.40
N LYS A 71 -4.26 -2.50 3.07
CA LYS A 71 -3.92 -2.89 1.71
C LYS A 71 -3.71 -4.40 1.65
N GLN A 72 -4.45 -5.10 0.80
CA GLN A 72 -4.10 -6.46 0.41
C GLN A 72 -2.80 -6.46 -0.41
N ASN A 73 -2.05 -7.56 -0.36
CA ASN A 73 -0.78 -7.66 -1.08
C ASN A 73 -0.90 -7.52 -2.59
N ARG A 74 -1.83 -8.30 -3.17
CA ARG A 74 -1.97 -8.43 -4.61
C ARG A 74 -3.35 -7.94 -4.99
N GLY A 75 -3.38 -6.94 -5.84
CA GLY A 75 -4.57 -6.27 -6.32
C GLY A 75 -4.15 -5.19 -7.29
N SER A 76 -5.00 -4.91 -8.28
CA SER A 76 -4.77 -3.82 -9.23
C SER A 76 -5.78 -2.71 -8.99
N SER A 77 -5.41 -1.49 -9.40
CA SER A 77 -6.37 -0.39 -9.52
C SER A 77 -7.15 -0.11 -8.24
N GLY A 78 -6.49 -0.17 -7.08
CA GLY A 78 -7.11 0.18 -5.79
C GLY A 78 -8.00 -0.88 -5.14
N GLU A 79 -8.15 -2.07 -5.75
CA GLU A 79 -8.92 -3.17 -5.13
C GLU A 79 -8.24 -3.66 -3.84
N GLY A 80 -9.03 -3.83 -2.77
CA GLY A 80 -8.57 -4.19 -1.43
C GLY A 80 -7.65 -3.16 -0.79
N ILE A 81 -7.75 -1.89 -1.22
CA ILE A 81 -7.14 -0.75 -0.55
C ILE A 81 -8.26 0.05 0.11
N TRP A 82 -8.36 -0.08 1.42
CA TRP A 82 -9.41 0.50 2.24
C TRP A 82 -8.88 1.69 3.03
N ILE A 83 -9.47 2.86 2.84
CA ILE A 83 -9.29 3.99 3.76
C ILE A 83 -10.35 3.85 4.85
N ILE A 84 -9.91 3.85 6.11
CA ILE A 84 -10.74 3.46 7.25
C ILE A 84 -10.67 4.52 8.33
N LYS A 85 -11.84 4.92 8.84
CA LYS A 85 -12.01 5.79 10.00
C LYS A 85 -12.95 5.13 11.00
N LEU A 86 -12.72 5.35 12.30
CA LEU A 86 -13.75 5.09 13.31
C LEU A 86 -14.86 6.11 13.13
N LYS A 87 -16.10 5.64 12.97
CA LYS A 87 -17.26 6.49 12.74
C LYS A 87 -17.54 7.43 13.91
N GLU A 88 -17.31 6.97 15.15
CA GLU A 88 -17.45 7.80 16.35
C GLU A 88 -16.27 8.75 16.58
N GLY A 89 -15.13 8.54 15.90
CA GLY A 89 -13.92 9.36 16.08
C GLY A 89 -13.28 9.28 17.48
N ASN A 90 -13.61 8.25 18.25
CA ASN A 90 -13.15 7.97 19.61
C ASN A 90 -11.71 7.40 19.66
N TYR A 91 -10.77 8.09 19.03
CA TYR A 91 -9.36 7.71 19.01
C TYR A 91 -8.68 7.94 20.38
N CYS A 92 -7.73 7.07 20.75
CA CYS A 92 -6.90 7.25 21.95
C CYS A 92 -5.72 8.22 21.68
N GLU A 93 -5.21 8.86 22.73
CA GLU A 93 -4.15 9.87 22.59
C GLU A 93 -2.79 9.25 22.29
N SER A 94 -2.54 8.04 22.80
CA SER A 94 -1.27 7.33 22.63
C SER A 94 -1.47 5.94 22.00
N TYR A 95 -0.55 5.55 21.12
CA TYR A 95 -0.58 4.23 20.49
C TYR A 95 -0.56 3.11 21.55
N GLY A 96 -1.50 2.16 21.43
CA GLY A 96 -1.59 0.99 22.31
C GLY A 96 -2.33 1.20 23.63
N GLU A 97 -2.77 2.43 23.93
CA GLU A 97 -3.61 2.73 25.10
C GLU A 97 -4.97 2.01 25.02
N ARG A 98 -5.48 1.86 23.80
CA ARG A 98 -6.77 1.26 23.48
C ARG A 98 -6.63 0.20 22.39
N SER A 99 -7.62 -0.67 22.32
CA SER A 99 -7.88 -1.53 21.15
C SER A 99 -9.37 -1.46 20.85
N CYS A 100 -9.73 -1.43 19.57
CA CYS A 100 -11.14 -1.42 19.19
C CYS A 100 -11.86 -2.71 19.64
N ALA A 101 -13.10 -2.57 20.08
CA ALA A 101 -14.05 -3.67 20.23
C ALA A 101 -14.60 -4.07 18.84
N ASP A 102 -15.11 -5.30 18.74
CA ASP A 102 -15.59 -5.84 17.47
C ASP A 102 -16.85 -5.14 16.95
N ASP A 103 -17.65 -4.53 17.83
CA ASP A 103 -18.91 -3.87 17.52
C ASP A 103 -18.77 -2.39 17.16
N GLU A 104 -17.56 -1.82 17.25
CA GLU A 104 -17.32 -0.44 16.81
C GLU A 104 -17.47 -0.29 15.30
N ILE A 105 -18.06 0.82 14.88
CA ILE A 105 -18.38 1.07 13.48
C ILE A 105 -17.23 1.78 12.76
N LEU A 106 -16.88 1.24 11.60
CA LEU A 106 -15.92 1.79 10.66
C LEU A 106 -16.66 2.47 9.50
N ASP A 107 -16.17 3.65 9.12
CA ASP A 107 -16.46 4.29 7.83
C ASP A 107 -15.33 3.92 6.87
N LEU A 108 -15.66 3.09 5.87
CA LEU A 108 -14.72 2.51 4.93
C LEU A 108 -14.94 3.12 3.54
N MET A 109 -13.84 3.41 2.84
CA MET A 109 -13.86 3.73 1.42
C MET A 109 -12.85 2.89 0.66
N GLU A 110 -13.29 2.19 -0.39
CA GLU A 110 -12.38 1.45 -1.26
C GLU A 110 -11.77 2.38 -2.31
N ALA A 111 -10.44 2.35 -2.46
CA ALA A 111 -9.74 3.17 -3.44
C ALA A 111 -10.07 2.77 -4.90
N ASN A 112 -10.63 1.58 -5.13
CA ASN A 112 -10.98 1.07 -6.46
C ASN A 112 -11.96 1.98 -7.21
N ASP A 113 -12.99 2.45 -6.54
CA ASP A 113 -14.06 3.25 -7.15
C ASP A 113 -14.66 4.33 -6.23
N ASN A 114 -14.06 4.58 -5.06
CA ASN A 114 -14.54 5.49 -4.01
C ASN A 114 -15.94 5.14 -3.47
N HIS A 115 -16.44 3.91 -3.61
CA HIS A 115 -17.63 3.55 -2.87
C HIS A 115 -17.31 3.56 -1.37
N SER A 116 -18.32 3.88 -0.57
CA SER A 116 -18.23 3.86 0.87
C SER A 116 -19.24 2.88 1.44
N GLU A 117 -18.84 2.19 2.49
CA GLU A 117 -19.66 1.24 3.21
C GLU A 117 -19.30 1.29 4.70
N GLU A 118 -20.26 0.92 5.54
CA GLU A 118 -20.10 0.90 6.99
C GLU A 118 -20.15 -0.53 7.48
N HIS A 119 -19.12 -0.92 8.21
CA HIS A 119 -19.01 -2.25 8.80
C HIS A 119 -18.47 -2.13 10.21
N THR A 120 -18.79 -3.12 11.04
CA THR A 120 -18.14 -3.24 12.34
C THR A 120 -16.67 -3.65 12.16
N VAL A 121 -15.85 -3.41 13.18
CA VAL A 121 -14.45 -3.89 13.23
C VAL A 121 -14.40 -5.40 13.04
N GLY A 122 -15.31 -6.15 13.68
CA GLY A 122 -15.38 -7.60 13.56
C GLY A 122 -15.74 -8.06 12.14
N GLU A 123 -16.70 -7.41 11.49
CA GLU A 123 -17.09 -7.70 10.11
C GLU A 123 -15.95 -7.47 9.12
N PHE A 124 -15.22 -6.34 9.27
CA PHE A 124 -14.07 -6.05 8.40
C PHE A 124 -12.92 -7.04 8.60
N ILE A 125 -12.64 -7.43 9.85
CA ILE A 125 -11.62 -8.45 10.13
C ILE A 125 -12.01 -9.78 9.49
N GLU A 126 -13.26 -10.22 9.69
CA GLU A 126 -13.78 -11.45 9.09
C GLU A 126 -13.72 -11.39 7.56
N PHE A 127 -14.06 -10.26 6.93
CA PHE A 127 -13.94 -10.09 5.48
C PHE A 127 -12.49 -10.21 5.00
N CYS A 128 -11.56 -9.55 5.67
CA CYS A 128 -10.15 -9.63 5.32
C CYS A 128 -9.58 -11.04 5.46
N VAL A 129 -10.05 -11.83 6.44
CA VAL A 129 -9.53 -13.17 6.73
C VAL A 129 -10.26 -14.25 5.92
N ASN A 130 -11.57 -14.28 6.02
CA ASN A 130 -12.44 -15.35 5.52
C ASN A 130 -13.28 -14.94 4.30
N GLY A 131 -13.25 -13.67 3.91
CA GLY A 131 -14.04 -13.13 2.80
C GLY A 131 -15.50 -12.98 3.16
N ARG A 132 -16.36 -13.11 2.16
CA ARG A 132 -17.81 -12.98 2.34
C ARG A 132 -18.38 -14.20 3.06
N THR A 133 -18.71 -14.03 4.33
CA THR A 133 -19.38 -15.02 5.18
C THR A 133 -20.62 -14.40 5.81
N ALA A 134 -21.44 -15.21 6.48
CA ALA A 134 -22.56 -14.68 7.27
C ALA A 134 -22.12 -13.75 8.41
N LYS A 135 -20.85 -13.83 8.84
CA LYS A 135 -20.27 -13.01 9.92
C LYS A 135 -19.61 -11.73 9.41
N SER A 136 -19.23 -11.67 8.13
CA SER A 136 -18.64 -10.46 7.55
C SER A 136 -19.69 -9.40 7.21
N GLY A 137 -20.98 -9.73 7.22
CA GLY A 137 -22.03 -8.88 6.68
C GLY A 137 -22.03 -8.86 5.14
N GLU A 138 -22.79 -7.93 4.55
CA GLU A 138 -22.96 -7.80 3.11
C GLU A 138 -21.99 -6.75 2.52
N TRP A 139 -21.11 -7.17 1.60
CA TRP A 139 -20.09 -6.33 1.00
C TRP A 139 -20.44 -5.93 -0.42
N THR A 140 -20.26 -4.64 -0.75
CA THR A 140 -20.49 -4.12 -2.11
C THR A 140 -19.22 -4.02 -2.94
N SER A 141 -18.04 -4.11 -2.30
CA SER A 141 -16.74 -4.20 -2.96
C SER A 141 -16.73 -5.21 -4.12
N LYS A 142 -15.90 -4.95 -5.13
CA LYS A 142 -15.63 -5.94 -6.19
C LYS A 142 -14.75 -7.08 -5.69
N GLY A 143 -13.87 -6.77 -4.74
CA GLY A 143 -13.01 -7.77 -4.08
C GLY A 143 -13.82 -8.74 -3.23
N VAL A 144 -13.26 -9.93 -3.01
CA VAL A 144 -13.92 -11.01 -2.23
C VAL A 144 -13.38 -11.16 -0.81
N GLY A 145 -12.43 -10.30 -0.40
CA GLY A 145 -11.73 -10.41 0.87
C GLY A 145 -10.66 -11.51 0.84
N LYS A 146 -10.44 -12.21 1.96
CA LYS A 146 -9.50 -13.34 2.08
C LYS A 146 -8.03 -13.01 1.76
N TYR A 147 -7.57 -11.87 2.22
CA TYR A 147 -6.25 -11.33 1.93
C TYR A 147 -5.08 -12.15 2.52
N LEU A 148 -5.36 -13.10 3.42
CA LEU A 148 -4.39 -14.03 4.00
C LEU A 148 -4.47 -15.45 3.42
N GLU A 149 -5.37 -15.72 2.47
CA GLU A 149 -5.61 -17.07 1.93
C GLU A 149 -4.34 -17.67 1.31
N GLY A 150 -4.09 -18.94 1.61
CA GLY A 150 -2.87 -19.66 1.17
C GLY A 150 -1.60 -19.30 1.95
N GLY A 151 -1.68 -18.35 2.88
CA GLY A 151 -0.58 -17.93 3.75
C GLY A 151 0.55 -17.20 3.02
N LYS A 152 1.61 -16.88 3.77
CA LYS A 152 2.74 -16.07 3.28
C LYS A 152 3.37 -16.60 1.99
N ALA A 153 3.50 -17.93 1.84
CA ALA A 153 4.07 -18.55 0.65
C ALA A 153 3.22 -18.34 -0.61
N ALA A 154 1.90 -18.17 -0.47
CA ALA A 154 1.00 -17.81 -1.57
C ALA A 154 0.92 -16.28 -1.79
N GLY A 155 1.61 -15.49 -0.96
CA GLY A 155 1.54 -14.03 -0.96
C GLY A 155 0.45 -13.45 -0.05
N GLY A 156 -0.16 -14.25 0.82
CA GLY A 156 -1.12 -13.79 1.83
C GLY A 156 -0.43 -12.84 2.82
N GLN A 157 -0.83 -11.57 2.79
CA GLN A 157 -0.40 -10.53 3.72
C GLN A 157 -1.32 -9.32 3.64
N LEU A 158 -1.39 -8.57 4.74
CA LEU A 158 -2.05 -7.28 4.86
C LEU A 158 -1.05 -6.22 5.28
N VAL A 159 -1.11 -5.05 4.66
CA VAL A 159 -0.37 -3.87 5.10
C VAL A 159 -1.32 -2.87 5.73
N ASP A 160 -0.92 -2.35 6.88
CA ASP A 160 -1.64 -1.38 7.67
C ASP A 160 -0.79 -0.12 7.81
N GLN A 161 -1.25 0.96 7.17
CA GLN A 161 -0.54 2.22 7.09
C GLN A 161 -1.40 3.35 7.63
N ARG A 162 -0.79 4.39 8.21
CA ARG A 162 -1.53 5.61 8.59
C ARG A 162 -2.14 6.27 7.36
N PHE A 163 -3.38 6.75 7.50
CA PHE A 163 -3.96 7.61 6.48
C PHE A 163 -3.33 9.00 6.51
N CYS A 164 -2.82 9.47 5.36
CA CYS A 164 -2.28 10.80 5.19
C CYS A 164 -3.37 11.76 4.67
N PRO A 165 -3.92 12.68 5.48
CA PRO A 165 -5.05 13.52 5.10
C PRO A 165 -4.72 14.50 3.95
N ARG A 166 -3.44 14.77 3.71
CA ARG A 166 -2.96 15.58 2.59
C ARG A 166 -3.11 14.91 1.22
N ILE A 167 -3.65 13.68 1.13
CA ILE A 167 -3.98 13.04 -0.15
C ILE A 167 -4.88 13.90 -1.05
N VAL A 168 -5.69 14.79 -0.45
CA VAL A 168 -6.52 15.77 -1.18
C VAL A 168 -5.70 16.83 -1.93
N GLU A 169 -4.45 17.05 -1.53
CA GLU A 169 -3.48 17.89 -2.26
C GLU A 169 -2.93 17.15 -3.50
N GLY A 170 -3.03 15.82 -3.51
CA GLY A 170 -2.63 14.91 -4.58
C GLY A 170 -1.35 14.14 -4.28
N GLU A 171 -1.22 12.97 -4.91
CA GLU A 171 -0.07 12.07 -4.84
C GLU A 171 0.90 12.36 -6.00
N LEU A 172 2.20 12.31 -5.75
CA LEU A 172 3.20 12.43 -6.82
C LEU A 172 3.65 11.04 -7.24
N ARG A 173 3.62 10.77 -8.53
CA ARG A 173 4.30 9.63 -9.15
C ARG A 173 5.53 10.10 -9.88
N TYR A 174 6.68 9.62 -9.46
CA TYR A 174 7.94 9.82 -10.15
C TYR A 174 8.14 8.69 -11.16
N ASN A 175 8.22 9.05 -12.45
CA ASN A 175 8.57 8.11 -13.51
C ASN A 175 10.09 8.08 -13.64
N MET A 176 10.66 6.90 -13.47
CA MET A 176 12.10 6.70 -13.34
C MET A 176 12.62 5.83 -14.49
N VAL A 177 13.79 6.20 -15.01
CA VAL A 177 14.61 5.34 -15.88
C VAL A 177 15.92 5.05 -15.16
N GLY A 178 16.07 3.84 -14.60
CA GLY A 178 17.15 3.58 -13.66
C GLY A 178 17.01 4.47 -12.42
N ASP A 179 18.05 5.21 -12.09
CA ASP A 179 18.08 6.22 -11.02
C ASP A 179 17.72 7.64 -11.50
N GLU A 180 17.42 7.83 -12.78
CA GLU A 180 17.11 9.13 -13.36
C GLU A 180 15.59 9.40 -13.37
N LEU A 181 15.19 10.57 -12.87
CA LEU A 181 13.82 11.05 -12.97
C LEU A 181 13.55 11.58 -14.38
N VAL A 182 12.54 11.06 -15.05
CA VAL A 182 12.18 11.49 -16.42
C VAL A 182 10.87 12.27 -16.47
N GLY A 183 10.05 12.21 -15.41
CA GLY A 183 8.83 13.00 -15.32
C GLY A 183 8.04 12.75 -14.06
N ILE A 184 7.15 13.68 -13.75
CA ILE A 184 6.32 13.66 -12.54
C ILE A 184 4.85 13.66 -12.96
N ILE A 185 4.04 12.81 -12.32
CA ILE A 185 2.59 12.83 -12.46
C ILE A 185 2.00 13.24 -11.12
N HIS A 186 1.31 14.36 -11.08
CA HIS A 186 0.51 14.77 -9.93
C HIS A 186 -0.91 14.22 -10.09
N LYS A 187 -1.27 13.28 -9.21
CA LYS A 187 -2.56 12.59 -9.21
C LYS A 187 -3.42 13.18 -8.10
N LYS A 188 -4.32 14.09 -8.46
CA LYS A 188 -5.24 14.72 -7.51
C LYS A 188 -6.59 13.99 -7.51
N PRO A 189 -7.09 13.52 -6.35
CA PRO A 189 -8.44 12.96 -6.27
C PRO A 189 -9.50 13.93 -6.80
N LYS A 190 -10.64 13.39 -7.25
CA LYS A 190 -11.82 14.23 -7.54
C LYS A 190 -12.22 15.01 -6.28
N GLU A 191 -12.86 16.15 -6.45
CA GLU A 191 -13.39 16.92 -5.30
C GLU A 191 -14.31 16.03 -4.45
N GLY A 192 -14.11 16.06 -3.13
CA GLY A 192 -14.81 15.19 -2.17
C GLY A 192 -14.37 13.71 -2.17
N GLY A 193 -13.49 13.29 -3.08
CA GLY A 193 -12.88 11.97 -3.10
C GLY A 193 -11.51 11.93 -2.42
N ILE A 194 -11.04 10.72 -2.12
CA ILE A 194 -9.72 10.48 -1.53
C ILE A 194 -8.88 9.48 -2.34
N SER A 195 -9.46 8.80 -3.34
CA SER A 195 -8.70 7.96 -4.27
C SER A 195 -8.00 8.78 -5.36
N ALA A 196 -6.71 8.54 -5.53
CA ALA A 196 -5.90 9.06 -6.64
C ALA A 196 -5.80 8.05 -7.82
N VAL A 197 -6.52 6.93 -7.75
CA VAL A 197 -6.50 5.86 -8.76
C VAL A 197 -7.19 6.31 -10.05
N GLY A 198 -6.55 6.07 -11.19
CA GLY A 198 -7.11 6.40 -12.50
C GLY A 198 -8.46 5.72 -12.75
N GLY A 199 -9.39 6.44 -13.37
CA GLY A 199 -10.76 5.99 -13.59
C GLY A 199 -11.74 6.36 -12.47
N THR A 200 -11.26 6.88 -11.33
CA THR A 200 -12.13 7.29 -10.21
C THR A 200 -12.58 8.76 -10.24
N GLY A 201 -12.21 9.48 -11.32
CA GLY A 201 -12.45 10.93 -11.47
C GLY A 201 -11.25 11.80 -11.07
N SER A 202 -10.14 11.19 -10.64
CA SER A 202 -8.88 11.86 -10.34
C SER A 202 -8.28 12.58 -11.55
N ILE A 203 -7.73 13.78 -11.32
CA ILE A 203 -7.08 14.63 -12.33
C ILE A 203 -5.58 14.34 -12.32
N TYR A 204 -5.04 14.05 -13.51
CA TYR A 204 -3.62 13.70 -13.69
C TYR A 204 -2.95 14.85 -14.43
N THR A 205 -1.97 15.48 -13.80
CA THR A 205 -1.15 16.54 -14.41
C THR A 205 0.28 16.04 -14.57
N TYR A 206 0.84 16.23 -15.76
CA TYR A 206 2.15 15.71 -16.13
C TYR A 206 3.14 16.87 -16.18
N TYR A 207 4.28 16.67 -15.53
CA TYR A 207 5.35 17.66 -15.43
C TYR A 207 6.69 17.05 -15.86
N GLY A 208 7.62 17.92 -16.23
CA GLY A 208 9.01 17.54 -16.44
C GLY A 208 9.74 17.23 -15.11
N PRO A 209 10.94 16.64 -15.17
CA PRO A 209 11.70 16.25 -13.98
C PRO A 209 12.21 17.44 -13.14
N GLU A 210 12.29 18.63 -13.74
CA GLU A 210 12.78 19.87 -13.10
C GLU A 210 11.66 20.76 -12.53
N GLU A 211 10.44 20.24 -12.36
CA GLU A 211 9.27 21.02 -11.91
C GLU A 211 9.50 21.72 -10.56
N PRO A 212 9.54 23.08 -10.51
CA PRO A 212 9.83 23.82 -9.28
C PRO A 212 8.82 23.60 -8.15
N LEU A 213 7.54 23.32 -8.47
CA LEU A 213 6.49 23.11 -7.46
C LEU A 213 6.81 21.95 -6.52
N PHE A 214 7.55 20.94 -6.99
CA PHE A 214 7.85 19.72 -6.23
C PHE A 214 9.33 19.59 -5.86
N ALA A 215 10.16 20.60 -6.15
CA ALA A 215 11.62 20.54 -6.03
C ALA A 215 12.09 20.01 -4.66
N ASN A 216 11.48 20.46 -3.56
CA ASN A 216 11.86 19.99 -2.22
C ASN A 216 11.61 18.48 -2.02
N LEU A 217 10.45 17.97 -2.48
CA LEU A 217 10.12 16.54 -2.40
C LEU A 217 11.01 15.73 -3.34
N THR A 218 11.22 16.23 -4.56
CA THR A 218 12.05 15.60 -5.58
C THR A 218 13.50 15.47 -5.09
N GLU A 219 14.08 16.54 -4.55
CA GLU A 219 15.44 16.51 -4.01
C GLU A 219 15.58 15.58 -2.81
N GLY A 220 14.61 15.61 -1.88
CA GLY A 220 14.57 14.72 -0.73
C GLY A 220 14.56 13.25 -1.13
N PHE A 221 13.74 12.89 -2.13
CA PHE A 221 13.68 11.53 -2.65
C PHE A 221 14.95 11.12 -3.39
N LEU A 222 15.35 11.88 -4.43
CA LEU A 222 16.44 11.49 -5.32
C LEU A 222 17.80 11.45 -4.61
N LYS A 223 18.07 12.44 -3.74
CA LYS A 223 19.36 12.53 -3.03
C LYS A 223 19.33 11.74 -1.72
N GLY A 224 18.18 11.69 -1.04
CA GLY A 224 18.06 11.14 0.30
C GLY A 224 17.72 9.66 0.35
N ASP A 225 16.74 9.21 -0.45
CA ASP A 225 16.09 7.91 -0.26
C ASP A 225 16.36 6.92 -1.39
N LEU A 226 16.48 7.38 -2.64
CA LEU A 226 16.56 6.54 -3.83
C LEU A 226 17.60 5.40 -3.72
N HIS A 227 18.83 5.73 -3.33
CA HIS A 227 19.92 4.76 -3.18
C HIS A 227 19.72 3.79 -1.99
N LYS A 228 18.77 4.06 -1.08
CA LYS A 228 18.46 3.22 0.08
C LYS A 228 17.33 2.24 -0.19
N ILE A 229 16.55 2.41 -1.26
CA ILE A 229 15.39 1.57 -1.58
C ILE A 229 15.82 0.12 -1.76
N MET A 230 16.74 -0.16 -2.69
CA MET A 230 17.17 -1.54 -2.99
C MET A 230 17.78 -2.23 -1.75
N PRO A 231 18.68 -1.59 -0.98
CA PRO A 231 19.14 -2.14 0.30
C PRO A 231 18.02 -2.41 1.31
N ALA A 232 17.09 -1.47 1.50
CA ALA A 232 15.96 -1.63 2.43
C ALA A 232 15.07 -2.81 2.05
N LEU A 233 14.93 -3.10 0.75
CA LEU A 233 14.18 -4.23 0.24
C LEU A 233 14.90 -5.58 0.40
N GLY A 234 16.19 -5.59 0.76
CA GLY A 234 17.03 -6.79 0.78
C GLY A 234 17.63 -7.14 -0.59
N LEU A 235 17.70 -6.16 -1.49
CA LEU A 235 18.07 -6.28 -2.90
C LEU A 235 19.32 -5.45 -3.24
N ALA A 236 20.23 -5.22 -2.29
CA ALA A 236 21.38 -4.32 -2.48
C ALA A 236 22.28 -4.69 -3.68
N GLU A 237 22.37 -5.98 -4.00
CA GLU A 237 23.18 -6.51 -5.12
C GLU A 237 22.40 -6.57 -6.44
N GLU A 238 21.09 -6.31 -6.42
CA GLU A 238 20.28 -6.24 -7.62
C GLU A 238 20.23 -4.80 -8.14
N PRO A 239 20.31 -4.61 -9.46
CA PRO A 239 20.19 -3.29 -10.04
C PRO A 239 18.76 -2.77 -9.90
N ILE A 240 18.63 -1.46 -9.71
CA ILE A 240 17.32 -0.79 -9.75
C ILE A 240 16.66 -1.03 -11.12
N PRO A 241 15.31 -1.15 -11.22
CA PRO A 241 14.67 -1.40 -12.50
C PRO A 241 14.97 -0.34 -13.55
N LEU A 242 15.03 -0.76 -14.82
CA LEU A 242 15.24 0.16 -15.93
C LEU A 242 14.05 1.12 -16.13
N TRP A 243 12.82 0.68 -15.93
CA TRP A 243 11.62 1.51 -15.97
C TRP A 243 10.76 1.18 -14.77
N TRP A 244 10.51 2.17 -13.93
CA TRP A 244 9.67 2.00 -12.75
C TRP A 244 9.10 3.33 -12.28
N THR A 245 8.26 3.25 -11.25
CA THR A 245 7.62 4.41 -10.65
C THR A 245 7.72 4.35 -9.14
N SER A 246 7.91 5.51 -8.51
CA SER A 246 7.72 5.70 -7.07
C SER A 246 6.49 6.58 -6.85
N ASP A 247 5.63 6.16 -5.92
CA ASP A 247 4.43 6.90 -5.48
C ASP A 247 4.62 7.38 -4.03
#